data_AF-A0A3D6C7B4-F1
#
_entry.id   AF-A0A3D6C7B4-F1
#
_cell.length_a   1.000
_cell.length_b   1.000
_cell.length_c   1.000
_cell.angle_alpha   90.00
_cell.angle_beta   90.00
_cell.angle_gamma   90.00
#
_symmetry.space_group_name_H-M   'P 1'
#
loop_
_entity.id
_entity.type
_entity.pdbx_description
1 polymer ?
#
loop_
_entity_poly.entity_id
_entity_poly.type
_entity_poly.pdbx_seq_one_letter_code
_entity_poly.pdbx_strand_id
1 'polypeptide(L)'
;MVEFAFLGAAGEVTGSMHVLDTGDDKILLDCGMFQGRRKDAHDKNRRFPLAPEKISSMVLSHAHIDHSGRIPMLTRQGFTGRIITTRPTRDALDYMLLDSGHIQESDAQYLNYKSLRAFLYKAEQSRKKQTLSNRDKSKIKNLLKKTPYELDVASIEALQKEHGLDVVVPLYTMEDARQSLTYIDGYPFGTEVTIGKGTTVKFYVAGHILGSAFSLIKVKRPERTYRILYTGDVGRFDKPILRDPTLNFDEDDRDIDLLITESTYGDREHAPVADLGASMRQVLTRTVERGGTLIIPSFAFGRTQELIYILHELYEAGSVPRVPIYVD
;
A
#
# COMPACT_ATOMS: atom_id res chain seq x y z
N MET A 1 -26.72 18.73 -3.66
CA MET A 1 -25.53 19.34 -4.29
C MET A 1 -24.50 18.22 -4.43
N VAL A 2 -23.73 18.18 -5.52
CA VAL A 2 -22.65 17.19 -5.68
C VAL A 2 -21.34 17.90 -5.42
N GLU A 3 -20.60 17.44 -4.41
CA GLU A 3 -19.33 18.03 -3.97
C GLU A 3 -18.22 16.98 -3.96
N PHE A 4 -17.01 17.41 -4.33
CA PHE A 4 -15.82 16.56 -4.28
C PHE A 4 -14.78 17.21 -3.38
N ALA A 5 -14.27 16.48 -2.40
CA ALA A 5 -13.26 16.98 -1.47
C ALA A 5 -12.02 16.08 -1.45
N PHE A 6 -10.85 16.72 -1.44
CA PHE A 6 -9.55 16.08 -1.37
C PHE A 6 -9.11 15.97 0.09
N LEU A 7 -8.92 14.75 0.58
CA LEU A 7 -8.62 14.47 2.00
C LEU A 7 -7.18 13.95 2.20
N GLY A 8 -6.49 13.58 1.12
CA GLY A 8 -5.10 13.14 1.08
C GLY A 8 -4.54 13.19 -0.34
N ALA A 9 -3.22 13.01 -0.49
CA ALA A 9 -2.49 13.07 -1.76
C ALA A 9 -2.76 14.33 -2.63
N ALA A 10 -3.05 15.47 -2.00
CA ALA A 10 -3.22 16.76 -2.68
C ALA A 10 -2.07 17.70 -2.29
N GLY A 11 -1.14 17.94 -3.22
CA GLY A 11 0.11 18.65 -2.93
C GLY A 11 1.18 17.79 -2.24
N GLU A 12 0.97 16.47 -2.14
CA GLU A 12 1.95 15.49 -1.65
C GLU A 12 1.74 14.13 -2.33
N VAL A 13 2.74 13.24 -2.26
CA VAL A 13 2.69 11.88 -2.81
C VAL A 13 2.40 10.91 -1.66
N THR A 14 1.50 9.94 -1.89
CA THR A 14 0.94 8.95 -0.95
C THR A 14 -0.23 9.41 -0.08
N GLY A 15 -0.95 8.45 0.48
CA GLY A 15 -2.09 8.70 1.36
C GLY A 15 -3.37 9.07 0.61
N SER A 16 -3.55 8.55 -0.61
CA SER A 16 -4.69 8.90 -1.47
C SER A 16 -6.01 8.68 -0.75
N MET A 17 -6.85 9.72 -0.72
CA MET A 17 -8.15 9.69 -0.07
C MET A 17 -8.96 10.89 -0.53
N HIS A 18 -10.10 10.63 -1.15
CA HIS A 18 -11.01 11.67 -1.62
C HIS A 18 -12.45 11.28 -1.31
N VAL A 19 -13.35 12.25 -1.17
CA VAL A 19 -14.76 11.97 -0.92
C VAL A 19 -15.63 12.68 -1.95
N LEU A 20 -16.55 11.91 -2.54
CA LEU A 20 -17.66 12.40 -3.32
C LEU A 20 -18.91 12.43 -2.43
N ASP A 21 -19.39 13.62 -2.11
CA ASP A 21 -20.67 13.83 -1.45
C ASP A 21 -21.73 14.10 -2.51
N THR A 22 -22.68 13.19 -2.65
CA THR A 22 -23.79 13.37 -3.59
C THR A 22 -24.94 14.17 -2.95
N GLY A 23 -24.96 14.31 -1.64
CA GLY A 23 -26.07 14.82 -0.82
C GLY A 23 -26.98 13.71 -0.26
N ASP A 24 -27.01 12.54 -0.91
CA ASP A 24 -27.65 11.32 -0.38
C ASP A 24 -26.60 10.37 0.24
N ASP A 25 -25.40 10.34 -0.36
CA ASP A 25 -24.34 9.38 -0.08
C ASP A 25 -22.98 10.08 0.03
N LYS A 26 -22.11 9.56 0.89
CA LYS A 26 -20.68 9.92 0.92
C LYS A 26 -19.86 8.72 0.48
N ILE A 27 -19.25 8.85 -0.69
CA ILE A 27 -18.49 7.78 -1.34
C ILE A 27 -17.01 8.12 -1.23
N LEU A 28 -16.25 7.23 -0.60
CA LEU A 28 -14.80 7.37 -0.46
C LEU A 28 -14.11 6.84 -1.72
N LEU A 29 -13.16 7.58 -2.28
CA LEU A 29 -12.26 7.12 -3.34
C LEU A 29 -10.87 6.95 -2.74
N ASP A 30 -10.40 5.70 -2.76
CA ASP A 30 -9.17 5.24 -2.10
C ASP A 30 -9.13 5.52 -0.58
N CYS A 31 -8.34 4.72 0.13
CA CYS A 31 -8.11 4.82 1.57
C CYS A 31 -6.64 4.48 1.84
N GLY A 32 -5.76 5.33 1.31
CA GLY A 32 -4.34 5.09 1.21
C GLY A 32 -3.54 5.45 2.43
N MET A 33 -2.47 4.72 2.72
CA MET A 33 -1.53 5.03 3.80
C MET A 33 -0.48 6.06 3.35
N PHE A 34 -0.22 7.07 4.18
CA PHE A 34 0.91 7.99 3.99
C PHE A 34 2.23 7.24 4.22
N GLN A 35 3.18 7.39 3.31
CA GLN A 35 4.53 6.85 3.44
C GLN A 35 5.54 8.00 3.62
N GLY A 36 6.72 7.68 4.17
CA GLY A 36 7.79 8.66 4.37
C GLY A 36 8.35 8.67 5.79
N ARG A 37 8.71 9.86 6.30
CA ARG A 37 9.31 9.98 7.63
C ARG A 37 8.37 9.43 8.70
N ARG A 38 8.88 8.48 9.49
CA ARG A 38 8.07 7.64 10.40
C ARG A 38 7.14 8.43 11.31
N LYS A 39 7.58 9.55 11.91
CA LYS A 39 6.75 10.34 12.82
C LYS A 39 5.55 10.98 12.09
N ASP A 40 5.82 11.69 11.00
CA ASP A 40 4.80 12.42 10.25
C ASP A 40 3.78 11.47 9.62
N ALA A 41 4.26 10.38 9.01
CA ALA A 41 3.41 9.34 8.43
C ALA A 41 2.54 8.68 9.51
N HIS A 42 3.11 8.38 10.69
CA HIS A 42 2.36 7.75 11.77
C HIS A 42 1.21 8.62 12.28
N ASP A 43 1.46 9.92 12.47
CA ASP A 43 0.44 10.86 12.95
C ASP A 43 -0.67 11.06 11.91
N LYS A 44 -0.32 11.19 10.63
CA LYS A 44 -1.31 11.29 9.54
C LYS A 44 -2.15 10.03 9.41
N ASN A 45 -1.54 8.86 9.50
CA ASN A 45 -2.24 7.58 9.31
C ASN A 45 -3.21 7.23 10.46
N ARG A 46 -2.99 7.77 11.67
CA ARG A 46 -3.90 7.55 12.81
C ARG A 46 -5.16 8.41 12.79
N ARG A 47 -5.19 9.47 11.97
CA ARG A 47 -6.30 10.43 11.93
C ARG A 47 -7.10 10.24 10.65
N PHE A 48 -8.38 9.93 10.82
CA PHE A 48 -9.34 9.96 9.71
C PHE A 48 -9.95 11.36 9.61
N PRO A 49 -9.87 12.02 8.44
CA PRO A 49 -10.47 13.34 8.25
C PRO A 49 -12.00 13.29 8.14
N LEU A 50 -12.58 12.11 7.94
CA LEU A 50 -14.01 11.85 7.89
C LEU A 50 -14.37 10.70 8.81
N ALA A 51 -15.49 10.83 9.53
CA ALA A 51 -16.00 9.78 10.40
C ALA A 51 -16.41 8.54 9.55
N PRO A 52 -15.80 7.36 9.74
CA PRO A 52 -16.03 6.15 8.93
C PRO A 52 -17.49 5.73 8.81
N GLU A 53 -18.28 5.91 9.87
CA GLU A 53 -19.71 5.58 9.91
C GLU A 53 -20.58 6.45 9.00
N LYS A 54 -20.05 7.59 8.51
CA LYS A 54 -20.74 8.48 7.57
C LYS A 54 -20.51 8.10 6.10
N ILE A 55 -19.62 7.16 5.83
CA ILE A 55 -19.25 6.75 4.47
C ILE A 55 -20.17 5.60 4.06
N SER A 56 -20.91 5.77 2.96
CA SER A 56 -21.89 4.76 2.51
C SER A 56 -21.25 3.67 1.67
N SER A 57 -20.22 4.01 0.89
CA SER A 57 -19.45 3.06 0.10
C SER A 57 -18.05 3.59 -0.18
N MET A 58 -17.17 2.71 -0.66
CA MET A 58 -15.83 3.07 -1.09
C MET A 58 -15.55 2.49 -2.48
N VAL A 59 -14.88 3.25 -3.33
CA VAL A 59 -14.32 2.81 -4.60
C VAL A 59 -12.80 2.77 -4.46
N LEU A 60 -12.19 1.64 -4.80
CA LEU A 60 -10.74 1.46 -4.75
C LEU A 60 -10.18 1.29 -6.17
N SER A 61 -9.22 2.16 -6.52
CA SER A 61 -8.58 2.16 -7.83
C SER A 61 -7.66 0.97 -8.05
N HIS A 62 -6.82 0.64 -7.05
CA HIS A 62 -5.84 -0.45 -7.12
C HIS A 62 -5.30 -0.85 -5.73
N ALA A 63 -4.46 -1.89 -5.69
CA ALA A 63 -4.08 -2.58 -4.45
C ALA A 63 -2.91 -1.96 -3.66
N HIS A 64 -2.18 -0.97 -4.20
CA HIS A 64 -1.02 -0.42 -3.50
C HIS A 64 -1.40 0.22 -2.16
N ILE A 65 -0.49 0.12 -1.19
CA ILE A 65 -0.76 0.48 0.22
C ILE A 65 -0.98 1.98 0.40
N ASP A 66 -0.45 2.82 -0.46
CA ASP A 66 -0.75 4.25 -0.49
C ASP A 66 -2.10 4.60 -1.14
N HIS A 67 -2.89 3.59 -1.54
CA HIS A 67 -4.29 3.69 -1.97
C HIS A 67 -5.23 2.78 -1.16
N SER A 68 -4.74 1.68 -0.58
CA SER A 68 -5.54 0.68 0.13
C SER A 68 -5.19 0.53 1.62
N GLY A 69 -4.03 1.03 2.04
CA GLY A 69 -3.39 0.68 3.30
C GLY A 69 -4.07 1.18 4.57
N ARG A 70 -5.10 2.03 4.49
CA ARG A 70 -5.93 2.42 5.64
C ARG A 70 -7.30 1.72 5.64
N ILE A 71 -7.59 0.83 4.70
CA ILE A 71 -8.83 0.03 4.70
C ILE A 71 -9.04 -0.72 6.04
N PRO A 72 -8.04 -1.39 6.64
CA PRO A 72 -8.25 -2.08 7.93
C PRO A 72 -8.61 -1.12 9.07
N MET A 73 -8.09 0.10 9.02
CA MET A 73 -8.47 1.15 9.96
C MET A 73 -9.90 1.62 9.74
N LEU A 74 -10.29 1.85 8.48
CA LEU A 74 -11.62 2.27 8.08
C LEU A 74 -12.69 1.29 8.59
N THR A 75 -12.51 -0.01 8.33
CA THR A 75 -13.47 -1.06 8.71
C THR A 75 -13.53 -1.23 10.23
N ARG A 76 -12.39 -1.17 10.91
CA ARG A 76 -12.32 -1.28 12.39
C ARG A 76 -12.96 -0.10 13.11
N GLN A 77 -13.02 1.06 12.48
CA GLN A 77 -13.55 2.30 13.06
C GLN A 77 -15.03 2.57 12.73
N GLY A 78 -15.79 1.57 12.25
CA GLY A 78 -17.24 1.65 12.14
C GLY A 78 -17.79 1.90 10.74
N PHE A 79 -16.97 1.77 9.68
CA PHE A 79 -17.48 1.69 8.32
C PHE A 79 -18.32 0.43 8.13
N THR A 80 -19.52 0.58 7.56
CA THR A 80 -20.47 -0.53 7.33
C THR A 80 -20.81 -0.76 5.86
N GLY A 81 -20.29 0.08 4.96
CA GLY A 81 -20.51 -0.01 3.53
C GLY A 81 -19.74 -1.13 2.84
N ARG A 82 -19.81 -1.13 1.51
CA ARG A 82 -19.00 -2.04 0.66
C ARG A 82 -17.87 -1.28 -0.02
N ILE A 83 -16.75 -1.96 -0.19
CA ILE A 83 -15.56 -1.48 -0.92
C ILE A 83 -15.57 -2.15 -2.28
N ILE A 84 -15.72 -1.34 -3.33
CA ILE A 84 -15.94 -1.80 -4.71
C ILE A 84 -14.66 -1.59 -5.50
N THR A 85 -14.19 -2.65 -6.14
CA THR A 85 -12.95 -2.63 -6.94
C THR A 85 -12.97 -3.70 -8.03
N THR A 86 -11.89 -3.86 -8.77
CA THR A 86 -11.76 -4.92 -9.78
C THR A 86 -11.45 -6.27 -9.13
N ARG A 87 -11.85 -7.38 -9.77
CA ARG A 87 -11.53 -8.73 -9.28
C ARG A 87 -10.03 -8.93 -9.00
N PRO A 88 -9.10 -8.58 -9.91
CA PRO A 88 -7.68 -8.78 -9.62
C PRO A 88 -7.17 -7.88 -8.49
N THR A 89 -7.70 -6.67 -8.32
CA THR A 89 -7.35 -5.82 -7.18
C THR A 89 -7.84 -6.42 -5.87
N ARG A 90 -9.08 -6.93 -5.82
CA ARG A 90 -9.61 -7.64 -4.64
C ARG A 90 -8.72 -8.83 -4.26
N ASP A 91 -8.31 -9.64 -5.23
CA ASP A 91 -7.45 -10.81 -4.96
C ASP A 91 -6.03 -10.39 -4.54
N ALA A 92 -5.49 -9.29 -5.09
CA ALA A 92 -4.19 -8.78 -4.68
C ALA A 92 -4.19 -8.27 -3.22
N LEU A 93 -5.31 -7.74 -2.72
CA LEU A 93 -5.42 -7.25 -1.34
C LEU A 93 -5.29 -8.36 -0.29
N ASP A 94 -5.63 -9.60 -0.63
CA ASP A 94 -5.44 -10.75 0.26
C ASP A 94 -3.97 -10.90 0.67
N TYR A 95 -3.03 -10.54 -0.21
CA TYR A 95 -1.60 -10.55 0.09
C TYR A 95 -1.14 -9.20 0.63
N MET A 96 -1.49 -8.11 -0.05
CA MET A 96 -0.96 -6.77 0.24
C MET A 96 -1.34 -6.31 1.66
N LEU A 97 -2.60 -6.48 2.07
CA LEU A 97 -3.04 -6.00 3.39
C LEU A 97 -2.55 -6.90 4.52
N LEU A 98 -2.50 -8.22 4.31
CA LEU A 98 -1.99 -9.16 5.30
C LEU A 98 -0.49 -8.97 5.55
N ASP A 99 0.29 -8.84 4.48
CA ASP A 99 1.74 -8.55 4.58
C ASP A 99 1.97 -7.21 5.27
N SER A 100 1.23 -6.17 4.89
CA SER A 100 1.32 -4.86 5.54
C SER A 100 0.97 -4.92 7.03
N GLY A 101 -0.03 -5.71 7.44
CA GLY A 101 -0.35 -5.95 8.85
C GLY A 101 0.78 -6.67 9.57
N HIS A 102 1.31 -7.74 8.99
CA HIS A 102 2.40 -8.52 9.54
C HIS A 102 3.70 -7.70 9.73
N ILE A 103 4.05 -6.87 8.73
CA ILE A 103 5.20 -5.96 8.81
C ILE A 103 5.01 -4.96 9.94
N GLN A 104 3.82 -4.37 10.07
CA GLN A 104 3.54 -3.41 11.14
C GLN A 104 3.62 -4.02 12.54
N GLU A 105 3.07 -5.23 12.71
CA GLU A 105 3.18 -5.98 13.97
C GLU A 105 4.63 -6.29 14.31
N SER A 106 5.39 -6.79 13.33
CA SER A 106 6.82 -7.09 13.48
C SER A 106 7.63 -5.83 13.85
N ASP A 107 7.36 -4.70 13.20
CA ASP A 107 7.99 -3.41 13.50
C ASP A 107 7.68 -2.94 14.93
N ALA A 108 6.41 -3.03 15.35
CA ALA A 108 5.99 -2.67 16.70
C ALA A 108 6.68 -3.55 17.76
N GLN A 109 6.68 -4.87 17.57
CA GLN A 109 7.35 -5.83 18.45
C GLN A 109 8.86 -5.56 18.55
N TYR A 110 9.52 -5.30 17.42
CA TYR A 110 10.95 -5.00 17.39
C TYR A 110 11.29 -3.69 18.12
N LEU A 111 10.46 -2.65 17.95
CA LEU A 111 10.64 -1.37 18.63
C LEU A 111 10.44 -1.51 20.14
N ASN A 112 9.42 -2.27 20.57
CA ASN A 112 9.17 -2.60 21.97
C ASN A 112 10.35 -3.36 22.60
N TYR A 113 10.84 -4.40 21.91
CA TYR A 113 12.06 -5.12 22.30
C TYR A 113 13.26 -4.18 22.46
N LYS A 114 13.49 -3.30 21.47
CA LYS A 114 14.64 -2.39 21.48
C LYS A 114 14.56 -1.39 22.64
N SER A 115 13.37 -0.83 22.88
CA SER A 115 13.10 0.12 23.97
C SER A 115 13.32 -0.52 25.33
N LEU A 116 12.67 -1.65 25.59
CA LEU A 116 12.78 -2.38 26.86
C LEU A 116 14.22 -2.86 27.11
N ARG A 117 14.89 -3.43 26.10
CA ARG A 117 16.29 -3.85 26.24
C ARG A 117 17.21 -2.69 26.61
N ALA A 118 17.02 -1.53 25.98
CA ALA A 118 17.81 -0.33 26.28
C ALA A 118 17.55 0.16 27.71
N PHE A 119 16.30 0.11 28.18
CA PHE A 119 15.94 0.41 29.56
C PHE A 119 16.61 -0.54 30.55
N LEU A 120 16.46 -1.86 30.35
CA LEU A 120 17.05 -2.89 31.23
C LEU A 120 18.58 -2.80 31.26
N TYR A 121 19.23 -2.46 30.14
CA TYR A 121 20.67 -2.22 30.12
C TYR A 121 21.06 -1.05 31.03
N LYS A 122 20.35 0.07 30.95
CA LYS A 122 20.62 1.24 31.82
C LYS A 122 20.37 0.90 33.29
N ALA A 123 19.26 0.25 33.60
CA ALA A 123 18.91 -0.15 34.96
C ALA A 123 19.97 -1.07 35.58
N GLU A 124 20.43 -2.08 34.83
CA GLU A 124 21.45 -3.03 35.30
C GLU A 124 22.82 -2.36 35.47
N GLN A 125 23.18 -1.45 34.56
CA GLN A 125 24.42 -0.67 34.65
C GLN A 125 24.43 0.22 35.90
N SER A 126 23.32 0.91 36.17
CA SER A 126 23.15 1.72 37.38
C SER A 126 23.20 0.87 38.65
N ARG A 127 22.57 -0.31 38.65
CA ARG A 127 22.57 -1.23 39.79
C ARG A 127 23.98 -1.71 40.14
N LYS A 128 24.78 -2.07 39.15
CA LYS A 128 26.16 -2.57 39.37
C LYS A 128 27.20 -1.45 39.51
N LYS A 129 26.86 -0.20 39.22
CA LYS A 129 27.78 0.95 39.15
C LYS A 129 29.01 0.71 38.25
N GLN A 130 28.87 -0.12 37.21
CA GLN A 130 29.93 -0.47 36.28
C GLN A 130 29.35 -0.78 34.89
N THR A 131 30.20 -0.81 33.86
CA THR A 131 29.79 -1.20 32.50
C THR A 131 29.32 -2.66 32.45
N LEU A 132 28.33 -2.93 31.59
CA LEU A 132 27.77 -4.26 31.44
C LEU A 132 28.74 -5.21 30.72
N SER A 133 29.00 -6.36 31.34
CA SER A 133 29.72 -7.45 30.70
C SER A 133 28.90 -8.09 29.58
N ASN A 134 29.57 -8.81 28.66
CA ASN A 134 28.88 -9.55 27.61
C ASN A 134 27.93 -10.61 28.18
N ARG A 135 28.27 -11.20 29.33
CA ARG A 135 27.40 -12.15 30.03
C ARG A 135 26.12 -11.49 30.53
N ASP A 136 26.20 -10.27 31.07
CA ASP A 136 25.02 -9.53 31.54
C ASP A 136 24.11 -9.13 30.38
N LYS A 137 24.69 -8.63 29.28
CA LYS A 137 23.94 -8.29 28.06
C LYS A 137 23.25 -9.52 27.47
N SER A 138 23.90 -10.68 27.52
CA SER A 138 23.34 -11.95 27.03
C SER A 138 22.17 -12.42 27.89
N LYS A 139 22.29 -12.36 29.23
CA LYS A 139 21.18 -12.69 30.15
C LYS A 139 19.93 -11.86 29.86
N ILE A 140 20.08 -10.55 29.69
CA ILE A 140 18.94 -9.67 29.36
C ILE A 140 18.38 -10.00 27.98
N LYS A 141 19.21 -10.32 26.99
CA LYS A 141 18.70 -10.74 25.67
C LYS A 141 17.89 -12.04 25.74
N ASN A 142 18.35 -13.01 26.53
CA ASN A 142 17.68 -14.30 26.69
C ASN A 142 16.35 -14.19 27.45
N LEU A 143 16.19 -13.17 28.31
CA LEU A 143 14.91 -12.87 28.95
C LEU A 143 13.85 -12.39 27.94
N LEU A 144 14.29 -11.74 26.87
CA LEU A 144 13.42 -11.07 25.90
C LEU A 144 13.21 -11.87 24.60
N LYS A 145 13.77 -13.08 24.52
CA LYS A 145 13.81 -13.89 23.31
C LYS A 145 13.54 -15.35 23.64
N LYS A 146 12.66 -15.98 22.87
CA LYS A 146 12.45 -17.44 22.95
C LYS A 146 13.59 -18.20 22.29
N THR A 147 14.08 -17.68 21.16
CA THR A 147 15.19 -18.24 20.40
C THR A 147 16.10 -17.11 19.90
N PRO A 148 17.29 -17.37 19.32
CA PRO A 148 18.12 -16.30 18.76
C PRO A 148 17.39 -15.39 17.75
N TYR A 149 16.38 -15.92 17.05
CA TYR A 149 15.65 -15.24 15.97
C TYR A 149 14.22 -14.84 16.35
N GLU A 150 13.65 -15.37 17.44
CA GLU A 150 12.26 -15.10 17.84
C GLU A 150 12.20 -14.32 19.17
N LEU A 151 11.39 -13.26 19.19
CA LEU A 151 11.13 -12.45 20.37
C LEU A 151 10.12 -13.13 21.30
N ASP A 152 10.30 -12.97 22.61
CA ASP A 152 9.29 -13.36 23.58
C ASP A 152 8.32 -12.20 23.83
N VAL A 153 7.36 -12.02 22.93
CA VAL A 153 6.42 -10.89 22.94
C VAL A 153 5.66 -10.78 24.26
N ALA A 154 5.20 -11.89 24.83
CA ALA A 154 4.46 -11.90 26.09
C ALA A 154 5.32 -11.40 27.27
N SER A 155 6.57 -11.87 27.35
CA SER A 155 7.52 -11.40 28.37
C SER A 155 7.89 -9.92 28.18
N ILE A 156 8.06 -9.47 26.94
CA ILE A 156 8.33 -8.06 26.63
C ILE A 156 7.16 -7.17 27.08
N GLU A 157 5.92 -7.54 26.75
CA GLU A 157 4.73 -6.78 27.14
C GLU A 157 4.55 -6.73 28.67
N ALA A 158 4.74 -7.85 29.35
CA ALA A 158 4.65 -7.93 30.81
C ALA A 158 5.68 -7.01 31.49
N LEU A 159 6.93 -7.05 31.04
CA LEU A 159 8.02 -6.22 31.59
C LEU A 159 7.86 -4.73 31.24
N GLN A 160 7.37 -4.40 30.04
CA GLN A 160 7.05 -3.01 29.70
C GLN A 160 5.96 -2.45 30.62
N LYS A 161 4.90 -3.24 30.88
CA LYS A 161 3.83 -2.86 31.80
C LYS A 161 4.32 -2.70 33.23
N GLU A 162 5.15 -3.63 33.72
CA GLU A 162 5.76 -3.57 35.06
C GLU A 162 6.56 -2.28 35.26
N HIS A 163 7.32 -1.86 34.24
CA HIS A 163 8.17 -0.68 34.30
C HIS A 163 7.50 0.61 33.81
N GLY A 164 6.21 0.56 33.44
CA GLY A 164 5.46 1.73 32.95
C GLY A 164 6.05 2.35 31.68
N LEU A 165 6.60 1.52 30.78
CA LEU A 165 7.18 1.98 29.51
C LEU A 165 6.10 2.11 28.44
N ASP A 166 6.22 3.14 27.60
CA ASP A 166 5.37 3.29 26.42
C ASP A 166 5.49 2.08 25.48
N VAL A 167 4.33 1.60 25.02
CA VAL A 167 4.22 0.47 24.09
C VAL A 167 3.89 1.01 22.70
N VAL A 168 4.73 0.66 21.74
CA VAL A 168 4.44 0.90 20.32
C VAL A 168 3.42 -0.13 19.87
N VAL A 169 2.31 0.35 19.30
CA VAL A 169 1.26 -0.49 18.71
C VAL A 169 1.19 -0.24 17.20
N PRO A 170 0.94 -1.29 16.39
CA PRO A 170 0.74 -1.12 14.95
C PRO A 170 -0.50 -0.25 14.66
N LEU A 171 -0.66 0.24 13.44
CA LEU A 171 -1.92 0.91 13.07
C LEU A 171 -3.06 -0.11 13.08
N TYR A 172 -2.80 -1.26 12.49
CA TYR A 172 -3.67 -2.43 12.45
C TYR A 172 -2.84 -3.71 12.41
N THR A 173 -3.44 -4.81 12.82
CA THR A 173 -2.86 -6.15 12.85
C THR A 173 -3.14 -6.92 11.56
N MET A 174 -2.45 -8.04 11.34
CA MET A 174 -2.81 -8.97 10.26
C MET A 174 -4.26 -9.48 10.41
N GLU A 175 -4.80 -9.60 11.62
CA GLU A 175 -6.19 -9.97 11.85
C GLU A 175 -7.17 -8.87 11.44
N ASP A 176 -6.89 -7.61 11.78
CA ASP A 176 -7.68 -6.48 11.31
C ASP A 176 -7.69 -6.41 9.77
N ALA A 177 -6.53 -6.65 9.14
CA ALA A 177 -6.41 -6.74 7.69
C ALA A 177 -7.29 -7.86 7.12
N ARG A 178 -7.24 -9.06 7.70
CA ARG A 178 -8.07 -10.20 7.30
C ARG A 178 -9.56 -9.89 7.41
N GLN A 179 -9.99 -9.28 8.51
CA GLN A 179 -11.39 -8.88 8.69
C GLN A 179 -11.83 -7.85 7.65
N SER A 180 -10.95 -6.89 7.33
CA SER A 180 -11.26 -5.85 6.36
C SER A 180 -11.54 -6.38 4.95
N LEU A 181 -10.94 -7.51 4.56
CA LEU A 181 -11.17 -8.16 3.26
C LEU A 181 -12.64 -8.58 3.07
N THR A 182 -13.38 -8.82 4.15
CA THR A 182 -14.81 -9.17 4.09
C THR A 182 -15.70 -8.01 3.62
N TYR A 183 -15.17 -6.78 3.61
CA TYR A 183 -15.85 -5.58 3.12
C TYR A 183 -15.69 -5.36 1.61
N ILE A 184 -14.87 -6.17 0.93
CA ILE A 184 -14.39 -5.90 -0.43
C ILE A 184 -15.06 -6.81 -1.46
N ASP A 185 -15.65 -6.19 -2.48
CA ASP A 185 -16.29 -6.86 -3.60
C ASP A 185 -15.55 -6.55 -4.92
N GLY A 186 -15.19 -7.60 -5.66
CA GLY A 186 -14.46 -7.51 -6.92
C GLY A 186 -15.36 -7.68 -8.14
N TYR A 187 -15.31 -6.72 -9.07
CA TYR A 187 -16.12 -6.69 -10.29
C TYR A 187 -15.26 -6.78 -11.57
N PRO A 188 -15.81 -7.27 -12.69
CA PRO A 188 -15.14 -7.19 -13.99
C PRO A 188 -15.01 -5.74 -14.48
N PHE A 189 -13.99 -5.47 -15.30
CA PHE A 189 -13.92 -4.24 -16.08
C PHE A 189 -15.15 -4.09 -16.99
N GLY A 190 -15.53 -2.85 -17.29
CA GLY A 190 -16.67 -2.51 -18.16
C GLY A 190 -18.06 -2.79 -17.56
N THR A 191 -18.14 -3.38 -16.37
CA THR A 191 -19.41 -3.60 -15.66
C THR A 191 -19.78 -2.36 -14.86
N GLU A 192 -21.03 -1.92 -14.98
CA GLU A 192 -21.57 -0.84 -14.14
C GLU A 192 -22.09 -1.40 -12.81
N VAL A 193 -21.67 -0.79 -11.71
CA VAL A 193 -21.95 -1.25 -10.34
C VAL A 193 -22.56 -0.12 -9.54
N THR A 194 -23.67 -0.38 -8.85
CA THR A 194 -24.31 0.61 -7.96
C THR A 194 -23.49 0.81 -6.69
N ILE A 195 -23.17 2.06 -6.36
CA ILE A 195 -22.38 2.44 -5.18
C ILE A 195 -23.09 3.46 -4.28
N GLY A 196 -24.28 3.89 -4.67
CA GLY A 196 -25.14 4.80 -3.91
C GLY A 196 -26.45 5.05 -4.64
N LYS A 197 -27.31 5.88 -4.06
CA LYS A 197 -28.59 6.24 -4.65
C LYS A 197 -28.38 7.03 -5.94
N GLY A 198 -28.81 6.45 -7.05
CA GLY A 198 -28.59 7.01 -8.38
C GLY A 198 -27.11 7.18 -8.75
N THR A 199 -26.22 6.45 -8.08
CA THR A 199 -24.77 6.57 -8.28
C THR A 199 -24.15 5.23 -8.64
N THR A 200 -23.41 5.18 -9.75
CA THR A 200 -22.75 3.97 -10.26
C THR A 200 -21.26 4.20 -10.49
N VAL A 201 -20.48 3.13 -10.50
CA VAL A 201 -19.09 3.11 -10.99
C VAL A 201 -18.91 2.08 -12.09
N LYS A 202 -18.11 2.41 -13.10
CA LYS A 202 -17.59 1.47 -14.09
C LYS A 202 -16.06 1.56 -14.11
N PHE A 203 -15.41 0.39 -14.11
CA PHE A 203 -13.95 0.31 -14.13
C PHE A 203 -13.40 0.12 -15.55
N TYR A 204 -12.38 0.90 -15.87
CA TYR A 204 -11.60 0.81 -17.10
C TYR A 204 -10.13 0.52 -16.76
N VAL A 205 -9.40 -0.13 -17.67
CA VAL A 205 -8.00 -0.53 -17.40
C VAL A 205 -7.10 0.70 -17.27
N ALA A 206 -6.39 0.85 -16.15
CA ALA A 206 -5.42 1.91 -15.93
C ALA A 206 -3.97 1.53 -16.28
N GLY A 207 -3.66 0.23 -16.39
CA GLY A 207 -2.35 -0.26 -16.83
C GLY A 207 -1.18 -0.04 -15.85
N HIS A 208 -1.44 0.42 -14.63
CA HIS A 208 -0.41 0.68 -13.61
C HIS A 208 0.15 -0.60 -13.00
N ILE A 209 -0.75 -1.38 -12.40
CA ILE A 209 -0.54 -2.74 -11.88
C ILE A 209 -1.69 -3.65 -12.31
N LEU A 210 -1.56 -4.96 -12.12
CA LEU A 210 -2.64 -5.91 -12.41
C LEU A 210 -3.90 -5.54 -11.60
N GLY A 211 -5.01 -5.32 -12.30
CA GLY A 211 -6.29 -4.91 -11.71
C GLY A 211 -6.49 -3.40 -11.57
N SER A 212 -5.45 -2.58 -11.73
CA SER A 212 -5.56 -1.12 -11.62
C SER A 212 -6.60 -0.55 -12.59
N ALA A 213 -7.40 0.40 -12.09
CA ALA A 213 -8.54 0.89 -12.81
C ALA A 213 -8.75 2.40 -12.74
N PHE A 214 -9.09 2.99 -13.90
CA PHE A 214 -9.83 4.24 -13.93
C PHE A 214 -11.25 3.97 -13.45
N SER A 215 -11.71 4.79 -12.51
CA SER A 215 -13.03 4.69 -11.91
C SER A 215 -13.93 5.77 -12.48
N LEU A 216 -14.80 5.40 -13.43
CA LEU A 216 -15.81 6.30 -13.96
C LEU A 216 -17.06 6.25 -13.08
N ILE A 217 -17.33 7.31 -12.35
CA ILE A 217 -18.48 7.45 -11.47
C ILE A 217 -19.55 8.29 -12.16
N LYS A 218 -20.78 7.78 -12.20
CA LYS A 218 -21.95 8.53 -12.69
C LYS A 218 -22.89 8.85 -11.54
N VAL A 219 -23.23 10.11 -11.37
CA VAL A 219 -24.22 10.58 -10.39
C VAL A 219 -25.45 11.11 -11.14
N LYS A 220 -26.55 10.35 -11.12
CA LYS A 220 -27.79 10.73 -11.79
C LYS A 220 -28.63 11.65 -10.91
N ARG A 221 -28.94 12.84 -11.43
CA ARG A 221 -29.88 13.81 -10.84
C ARG A 221 -31.08 14.01 -11.77
N PRO A 222 -32.21 14.56 -11.29
CA PRO A 222 -33.41 14.74 -12.11
C PRO A 222 -33.16 15.49 -13.43
N GLU A 223 -32.24 16.47 -13.43
CA GLU A 223 -31.99 17.34 -14.58
C GLU A 223 -30.74 16.96 -15.40
N ARG A 224 -29.78 16.24 -14.81
CA ARG A 224 -28.52 15.85 -15.49
C ARG A 224 -27.83 14.67 -14.81
N THR A 225 -26.93 14.02 -15.55
CA THR A 225 -25.98 13.04 -15.01
C THR A 225 -24.59 13.67 -14.96
N TYR A 226 -23.95 13.64 -13.79
CA TYR A 226 -22.56 14.04 -13.64
C TYR A 226 -21.65 12.84 -13.85
N ARG A 227 -20.57 13.00 -14.64
CA ARG A 227 -19.56 11.97 -14.92
C ARG A 227 -18.22 12.41 -14.37
N ILE A 228 -17.71 11.65 -13.41
CA ILE A 228 -16.44 11.91 -12.72
C ILE A 228 -15.50 10.77 -13.05
N LEU A 229 -14.34 11.07 -13.67
CA LEU A 229 -13.31 10.08 -13.93
C LEU A 229 -12.18 10.26 -12.92
N TYR A 230 -12.00 9.28 -12.04
CA TYR A 230 -10.86 9.21 -11.13
C TYR A 230 -9.86 8.20 -11.66
N THR A 231 -8.62 8.63 -11.94
CA THR A 231 -7.65 7.73 -12.59
C THR A 231 -6.99 6.75 -11.63
N GLY A 232 -6.87 7.10 -10.34
CA GLY A 232 -5.82 6.51 -9.51
C GLY A 232 -4.46 6.71 -10.18
N ASP A 233 -3.59 5.71 -10.10
CA ASP A 233 -2.30 5.72 -10.78
C ASP A 233 -2.45 5.25 -12.24
N VAL A 234 -1.78 5.95 -13.15
CA VAL A 234 -1.83 5.72 -14.60
C VAL A 234 -0.59 4.96 -15.05
N GLY A 235 -0.82 3.83 -15.70
CA GLY A 235 0.24 3.03 -16.30
C GLY A 235 0.95 3.71 -17.46
N ARG A 236 2.13 3.18 -17.78
CA ARG A 236 2.84 3.49 -19.04
C ARG A 236 2.38 2.51 -20.12
N PHE A 237 2.41 2.98 -21.36
CA PHE A 237 2.21 2.13 -22.54
C PHE A 237 3.37 1.15 -22.73
N ASP A 238 3.09 0.07 -23.47
CA ASP A 238 4.04 -0.94 -23.94
C ASP A 238 4.79 -1.66 -22.80
N LYS A 239 4.11 -1.81 -21.65
CA LYS A 239 4.63 -2.65 -20.57
C LYS A 239 4.51 -4.12 -20.96
N PRO A 240 5.50 -4.97 -20.62
CA PRO A 240 5.57 -6.34 -21.13
C PRO A 240 4.47 -7.30 -20.63
N ILE A 241 3.96 -7.08 -19.42
CA ILE A 241 3.06 -8.03 -18.73
C ILE A 241 1.70 -7.42 -18.35
N LEU A 242 1.51 -6.12 -18.57
CA LEU A 242 0.27 -5.40 -18.26
C LEU A 242 -0.37 -4.92 -19.55
N ARG A 243 -1.69 -4.82 -19.53
CA ARG A 243 -2.40 -4.09 -20.59
C ARG A 243 -2.11 -2.60 -20.45
N ASP A 244 -2.05 -1.91 -21.58
CA ASP A 244 -1.94 -0.47 -21.59
C ASP A 244 -3.14 0.21 -20.89
N PRO A 245 -2.95 1.42 -20.35
CA PRO A 245 -4.08 2.27 -19.97
C PRO A 245 -5.03 2.41 -21.17
N THR A 246 -6.32 2.15 -20.96
CA THR A 246 -7.26 2.18 -22.08
C THR A 246 -7.43 3.60 -22.61
N LEU A 247 -7.41 3.74 -23.92
CA LEU A 247 -7.88 4.93 -24.64
C LEU A 247 -9.31 4.74 -25.17
N ASN A 248 -9.84 3.52 -25.06
CA ASN A 248 -11.14 3.14 -25.56
C ASN A 248 -12.14 3.16 -24.41
N PHE A 249 -12.94 4.22 -24.37
CA PHE A 249 -14.10 4.38 -23.49
C PHE A 249 -15.38 4.23 -24.30
N ASP A 250 -16.45 3.72 -23.67
CA ASP A 250 -17.77 3.64 -24.28
C ASP A 250 -18.25 5.05 -24.67
N GLU A 251 -19.02 5.20 -25.75
CA GLU A 251 -19.39 6.54 -26.26
C GLU A 251 -20.10 7.39 -25.19
N ASP A 252 -21.03 6.79 -24.45
CA ASP A 252 -21.78 7.44 -23.35
C ASP A 252 -20.91 7.84 -22.14
N ASP A 253 -19.67 7.34 -22.11
CA ASP A 253 -18.71 7.44 -21.01
C ASP A 253 -17.59 8.45 -21.30
N ARG A 254 -17.60 9.08 -22.49
CA ARG A 254 -16.56 10.05 -22.93
C ARG A 254 -16.79 11.50 -22.50
N ASP A 255 -18.03 11.87 -22.18
CA ASP A 255 -18.40 13.24 -21.83
C ASP A 255 -18.16 13.52 -20.33
N ILE A 256 -16.89 13.67 -19.94
CA ILE A 256 -16.49 13.78 -18.53
C ILE A 256 -16.67 15.23 -18.01
N ASP A 257 -17.43 15.40 -16.93
CA ASP A 257 -17.59 16.69 -16.24
C ASP A 257 -16.36 17.02 -15.36
N LEU A 258 -15.75 16.01 -14.73
CA LEU A 258 -14.61 16.16 -13.83
C LEU A 258 -13.60 15.02 -14.00
N LEU A 259 -12.37 15.36 -14.37
CA LEU A 259 -11.24 14.45 -14.38
C LEU A 259 -10.34 14.73 -13.18
N ILE A 260 -10.09 13.71 -12.37
CA ILE A 260 -9.13 13.74 -11.27
C ILE A 260 -8.03 12.76 -11.63
N THR A 261 -6.83 13.29 -11.84
CA THR A 261 -5.69 12.51 -12.27
C THR A 261 -4.49 12.70 -11.35
N GLU A 262 -3.69 11.65 -11.22
CA GLU A 262 -2.41 11.73 -10.54
C GLU A 262 -1.44 12.68 -11.26
N SER A 263 -0.36 13.05 -10.57
CA SER A 263 0.67 13.92 -11.12
C SER A 263 2.06 13.51 -10.63
N THR A 264 2.30 12.22 -10.39
CA THR A 264 3.52 11.71 -9.74
C THR A 264 4.78 12.15 -10.49
N TYR A 265 4.68 12.23 -11.81
CA TYR A 265 5.78 12.64 -12.70
C TYR A 265 5.44 13.89 -13.52
N GLY A 266 4.52 14.73 -13.02
CA GLY A 266 4.08 15.94 -13.74
C GLY A 266 5.20 16.97 -13.99
N ASP A 267 6.35 16.84 -13.34
CA ASP A 267 7.53 17.70 -13.50
C ASP A 267 8.59 17.18 -14.48
N ARG A 268 8.41 16.00 -15.09
CA ARG A 268 9.47 15.31 -15.87
C ARG A 268 8.96 14.60 -17.12
N GLU A 269 9.81 14.57 -18.14
CA GLU A 269 9.64 13.67 -19.28
C GLU A 269 10.33 12.33 -19.02
N HIS A 270 9.68 11.21 -19.35
CA HIS A 270 10.25 9.88 -19.20
C HIS A 270 10.86 9.37 -20.50
N ALA A 271 12.08 8.81 -20.40
CA ALA A 271 12.66 8.02 -21.48
C ALA A 271 11.78 6.80 -21.81
N PRO A 272 11.71 6.35 -23.08
CA PRO A 272 10.92 5.19 -23.49
C PRO A 272 11.22 3.93 -22.66
N VAL A 273 10.20 3.07 -22.47
CA VAL A 273 10.32 1.80 -21.70
C VAL A 273 11.41 0.87 -22.28
N ALA A 274 11.68 0.98 -23.58
CA ALA A 274 12.64 0.16 -24.33
C ALA A 274 14.08 0.15 -23.76
N ASP A 275 14.49 1.15 -22.97
CA ASP A 275 15.87 1.25 -22.46
C ASP A 275 16.13 0.46 -21.17
N LEU A 276 15.08 -0.08 -20.52
CA LEU A 276 15.25 -0.81 -19.26
C LEU A 276 16.12 -2.07 -19.40
N GLY A 277 15.96 -2.83 -20.49
CA GLY A 277 16.72 -4.06 -20.73
C GLY A 277 18.22 -3.79 -20.90
N ALA A 278 18.57 -2.73 -21.63
CA ALA A 278 19.95 -2.34 -21.86
C ALA A 278 20.64 -1.89 -20.56
N SER A 279 19.97 -1.03 -19.78
CA SER A 279 20.48 -0.61 -18.47
C SER A 279 20.62 -1.79 -17.50
N MET A 280 19.62 -2.68 -17.44
CA MET A 280 19.67 -3.87 -16.58
C MET A 280 20.84 -4.77 -16.95
N ARG A 281 21.04 -5.04 -18.25
CA ARG A 281 22.17 -5.80 -18.77
C ARG A 281 23.50 -5.21 -18.32
N GLN A 282 23.69 -3.90 -18.51
CA GLN A 282 24.94 -3.22 -18.16
C GLN A 282 25.23 -3.34 -16.65
N VAL A 283 24.23 -3.07 -15.81
CA VAL A 283 24.38 -3.11 -14.35
C VAL A 283 24.63 -4.53 -13.85
N LEU A 284 23.89 -5.52 -14.36
CA LEU A 284 24.03 -6.92 -13.98
C LEU A 284 25.42 -7.44 -14.36
N THR A 285 25.83 -7.30 -15.63
CA THR A 285 27.12 -7.79 -16.12
C THR A 285 28.27 -7.19 -15.33
N ARG A 286 28.30 -5.86 -15.17
CA ARG A 286 29.35 -5.16 -14.41
C ARG A 286 29.43 -5.63 -12.96
N THR A 287 28.30 -5.95 -12.34
CA THR A 287 28.25 -6.39 -10.93
C THR A 287 28.78 -7.82 -10.79
N VAL A 288 28.35 -8.72 -11.67
CA VAL A 288 28.76 -10.14 -11.67
C VAL A 288 30.25 -10.29 -12.01
N GLU A 289 30.77 -9.54 -12.99
CA GLU A 289 32.20 -9.56 -13.36
C GLU A 289 33.13 -9.18 -12.21
N ARG A 290 32.64 -8.39 -11.25
CA ARG A 290 33.37 -7.98 -10.04
C ARG A 290 33.18 -8.94 -8.86
N GLY A 291 32.45 -10.05 -9.04
CA GLY A 291 32.08 -10.99 -7.98
C GLY A 291 31.09 -10.41 -6.97
N GLY A 292 30.30 -9.40 -7.34
CA GLY A 292 29.34 -8.73 -6.47
C GLY A 292 27.92 -9.30 -6.56
N THR A 293 27.06 -8.86 -5.62
CA THR A 293 25.63 -9.17 -5.59
C THR A 293 24.81 -7.93 -5.95
N LEU A 294 23.81 -8.09 -6.82
CA LEU A 294 22.86 -7.04 -7.16
C LEU A 294 21.63 -7.10 -6.24
N ILE A 295 21.36 -6.02 -5.51
CA ILE A 295 20.18 -5.89 -4.65
C ILE A 295 19.25 -4.86 -5.29
N ILE A 296 18.00 -5.26 -5.56
CA ILE A 296 16.99 -4.38 -6.17
C ILE A 296 15.80 -4.25 -5.20
N PRO A 297 15.67 -3.13 -4.47
CA PRO A 297 14.48 -2.88 -3.68
C PRO A 297 13.29 -2.64 -4.63
N SER A 298 12.22 -3.39 -4.43
CA SER A 298 11.03 -3.32 -5.28
C SER A 298 9.79 -3.68 -4.46
N PHE A 299 8.64 -3.11 -4.82
CA PHE A 299 7.37 -3.51 -4.23
C PHE A 299 7.01 -4.93 -4.65
N ALA A 300 6.42 -5.70 -3.72
CA ALA A 300 6.02 -7.10 -3.95
C ALA A 300 5.07 -7.28 -5.15
N PHE A 301 4.27 -6.25 -5.46
CA PHE A 301 3.27 -6.29 -6.53
C PHE A 301 3.44 -5.12 -7.52
N GLY A 302 3.75 -5.45 -8.77
CA GLY A 302 4.00 -4.52 -9.87
C GLY A 302 5.43 -4.66 -10.42
N ARG A 303 6.37 -3.87 -9.88
CA ARG A 303 7.73 -3.73 -10.42
C ARG A 303 8.54 -5.04 -10.37
N THR A 304 8.36 -5.86 -9.34
CA THR A 304 9.09 -7.13 -9.20
C THR A 304 8.79 -8.07 -10.36
N GLN A 305 7.53 -8.16 -10.78
CA GLN A 305 7.10 -9.01 -11.90
C GLN A 305 7.69 -8.51 -13.23
N GLU A 306 7.71 -7.19 -13.46
CA GLU A 306 8.36 -6.60 -14.64
C GLU A 306 9.88 -6.90 -14.67
N LEU A 307 10.56 -6.78 -13.53
CA LEU A 307 12.00 -7.06 -13.42
C LEU A 307 12.33 -8.53 -13.70
N ILE A 308 11.54 -9.46 -13.15
CA ILE A 308 11.73 -10.90 -13.38
C ILE A 308 11.53 -11.22 -14.87
N TYR A 309 10.52 -10.63 -15.51
CA TYR A 309 10.29 -10.80 -16.95
C TYR A 309 11.48 -10.32 -17.79
N ILE A 310 11.98 -9.10 -17.53
CA ILE A 310 13.13 -8.55 -18.25
C ILE A 310 14.38 -9.41 -18.04
N LEU A 311 14.64 -9.87 -16.81
CA LEU A 311 15.77 -10.75 -16.52
C LEU A 311 15.64 -12.09 -17.25
N HIS A 312 14.43 -12.64 -17.34
CA HIS A 312 14.15 -13.86 -18.10
C HIS A 312 14.46 -13.68 -19.59
N GLU A 313 14.02 -12.58 -20.21
CA GLU A 313 14.35 -12.28 -21.62
C GLU A 313 15.86 -12.16 -21.85
N LEU A 314 16.57 -11.48 -20.94
CA LEU A 314 18.02 -11.34 -21.04
C LEU A 314 18.75 -12.69 -20.92
N TYR A 315 18.25 -13.60 -20.08
CA TYR A 315 18.76 -14.97 -19.91
C TYR A 315 18.47 -15.88 -21.10
N GLU A 316 17.30 -15.75 -21.73
CA GLU A 316 16.95 -16.50 -22.94
C GLU A 316 17.75 -15.99 -24.15
N ALA A 317 18.00 -14.68 -24.23
CA ALA A 317 18.85 -14.08 -25.27
C ALA A 317 20.35 -14.40 -25.10
N GLY A 318 20.77 -15.02 -23.99
CA GLY A 318 22.19 -15.28 -23.68
C GLY A 318 23.02 -13.99 -23.53
N SER A 319 22.37 -12.86 -23.24
CA SER A 319 22.99 -11.52 -23.29
C SER A 319 23.68 -11.11 -21.98
N VAL A 320 23.44 -11.87 -20.91
CA VAL A 320 23.99 -11.69 -19.56
C VAL A 320 24.35 -13.05 -18.95
N PRO A 321 25.28 -13.12 -18.00
CA PRO A 321 25.55 -14.36 -17.26
C PRO A 321 24.32 -14.80 -16.46
N ARG A 322 24.00 -16.09 -16.49
CA ARG A 322 22.94 -16.66 -15.63
C ARG A 322 23.43 -16.75 -14.19
N VAL A 323 22.74 -16.05 -13.30
CA VAL A 323 22.96 -16.11 -11.84
C VAL A 323 21.67 -16.47 -11.12
N PRO A 324 21.73 -17.07 -9.92
CA PRO A 324 20.55 -17.29 -9.10
C PRO A 324 19.82 -15.98 -8.80
N ILE A 325 18.50 -15.96 -9.00
CA ILE A 325 17.62 -14.85 -8.63
C ILE A 325 16.84 -15.29 -7.40
N TYR A 326 17.00 -14.55 -6.30
CA TYR A 326 16.23 -14.74 -5.07
C TYR A 326 15.14 -13.67 -5.02
N VAL A 327 13.91 -14.09 -4.75
CA VAL A 327 12.77 -13.21 -4.49
C VAL A 327 12.39 -13.42 -3.04
N ASP A 328 12.35 -12.31 -2.29
CA ASP A 328 11.90 -12.23 -0.90
C ASP A 328 10.49 -11.63 -0.90
#